data_AF-A0A0D9AM06-F1
#
_entry.id   AF-A0A0D9AM06-F1
#
_cell.length_a   1.000
_cell.length_b   1.000
_cell.length_c   1.000
_cell.angle_alpha   90.00
_cell.angle_beta   90.00
_cell.angle_gamma   90.00
#
_symmetry.space_group_name_H-M   'P 1'
#
loop_
_entity.id
_entity.type
_entity.pdbx_description
1 polymer ?
#
loop_
_entity_poly.entity_id
_entity_poly.type
_entity_poly.pdbx_seq_one_letter_code
_entity_poly.pdbx_strand_id
1 'polypeptide(L)'
;MPSIHTLNARGNILLPVMRECFSLSDARTFAEIQNFHGECVGILKAKGIDYASLRTALTPQPTKHEAAFLFDTDLCARSFVPGVECAEALFSALDAQTTHSILGGELFGSGDRLARKLLDPAVVSTSFRLPDTCFVLYVNNLSEGAISGVDSKLQQLPAYVGYLPCTYSSAAKTFTSLNLMNYVIKHGGTVIMGHEDDRPNTQDFNLHQHDYVKQGFRLRSIQSIYFCTFLSYKPERLLLDVTDDDLEIAVRAMSSAVAPLAEFTVLIEDAKFEKYLQTTKLGKLQKAGLAELTKAELETAIRSNLRMNYLYNLEWVSQPTHQLSKFNILLEFPRVDGHPERVVVALEYRPVDRILRLVTIS
;
A
#
# COMPACT_ATOMS: atom_id res chain seq x y z
N MET A 1 20.94 3.12 5.96
CA MET A 1 19.73 3.92 5.70
C MET A 1 18.52 3.16 6.22
N PRO A 2 17.41 3.82 6.59
CA PRO A 2 16.17 3.12 6.89
C PRO A 2 15.68 2.34 5.65
N SER A 3 14.92 1.27 5.88
CA SER A 3 14.22 0.55 4.81
C SER A 3 13.21 1.47 4.12
N ILE A 4 13.02 1.33 2.81
CA ILE A 4 11.95 1.98 2.06
C ILE A 4 10.67 1.18 2.26
N HIS A 5 9.69 1.74 3.00
CA HIS A 5 8.47 1.00 3.36
C HIS A 5 7.61 0.66 2.15
N THR A 6 7.44 1.62 1.24
CA THR A 6 6.80 1.46 -0.06
C THR A 6 7.53 2.35 -1.06
N LEU A 7 7.61 1.90 -2.30
CA LEU A 7 8.05 2.70 -3.43
C LEU A 7 6.95 2.63 -4.48
N ASN A 8 6.46 3.78 -4.93
CA ASN A 8 5.44 3.85 -5.96
C ASN A 8 6.05 4.30 -7.29
N ALA A 9 6.18 3.36 -8.21
CA ALA A 9 6.50 3.60 -9.62
C ALA A 9 5.32 3.26 -10.55
N ARG A 10 4.30 2.54 -10.04
CA ARG A 10 3.05 2.23 -10.76
C ARG A 10 2.23 3.49 -11.12
N GLY A 11 2.07 4.40 -10.16
CA GLY A 11 1.30 5.64 -10.34
C GLY A 11 2.18 6.89 -10.45
N ASN A 12 3.50 6.71 -10.48
CA ASN A 12 4.47 7.80 -10.54
C ASN A 12 5.63 7.39 -11.45
N ILE A 13 5.61 7.91 -12.67
CA ILE A 13 6.55 7.53 -13.73
C ILE A 13 7.92 8.20 -13.62
N LEU A 14 8.17 9.02 -12.59
CA LEU A 14 9.42 9.77 -12.43
C LEU A 14 10.66 8.87 -12.53
N LEU A 15 10.75 7.84 -11.70
CA LEU A 15 11.93 6.98 -11.64
C LEU A 15 12.12 6.14 -12.91
N PRO A 16 11.07 5.51 -13.49
CA PRO A 16 11.17 4.88 -14.81
C PRO A 16 11.69 5.83 -15.88
N VAL A 17 11.10 7.02 -16.00
CA VAL A 17 11.46 8.02 -17.02
C VAL A 17 12.88 8.53 -16.81
N MET A 18 13.28 8.84 -15.57
CA MET A 18 14.65 9.27 -15.27
C MET A 18 15.67 8.22 -15.69
N ARG A 19 15.41 6.94 -15.39
CA ARG A 19 16.31 5.86 -15.78
C ARG A 19 16.42 5.75 -17.31
N GLU A 20 15.30 5.75 -18.01
CA GLU A 20 15.27 5.63 -19.47
C GLU A 20 15.96 6.84 -20.14
N CYS A 21 15.52 8.06 -19.82
CA CYS A 21 16.03 9.28 -20.43
C CYS A 21 17.53 9.49 -20.20
N PHE A 22 18.06 9.14 -19.02
CA PHE A 22 19.48 9.27 -18.72
C PHE A 22 20.28 7.98 -18.91
N SER A 23 19.65 6.90 -19.40
CA SER A 23 20.29 5.59 -19.58
C SER A 23 21.05 5.12 -18.33
N LEU A 24 20.44 5.28 -17.15
CA LEU A 24 21.08 4.98 -15.88
C LEU A 24 21.32 3.47 -15.74
N SER A 25 22.53 3.10 -15.34
CA SER A 25 22.84 1.72 -14.95
C SER A 25 22.07 1.31 -13.69
N ASP A 26 21.96 0.01 -13.42
CA ASP A 26 21.31 -0.49 -12.19
C ASP A 26 21.96 0.07 -10.93
N ALA A 27 23.30 0.06 -10.87
CA ALA A 27 24.06 0.61 -9.76
C ALA A 27 23.84 2.12 -9.58
N ARG A 28 23.74 2.88 -10.67
CA ARG A 28 23.45 4.32 -10.58
C ARG A 28 22.01 4.55 -10.13
N THR A 29 21.05 3.83 -10.71
CA THR A 29 19.63 3.92 -10.34
C THR A 29 19.44 3.60 -8.86
N PHE A 30 20.08 2.55 -8.35
CA PHE A 30 20.09 2.21 -6.92
C PHE A 30 20.61 3.37 -6.06
N ALA A 31 21.76 3.94 -6.41
CA ALA A 31 22.34 5.06 -5.67
C ALA A 31 21.42 6.29 -5.67
N GLU A 32 20.80 6.62 -6.80
CA GLU A 32 19.85 7.75 -6.90
C GLU A 32 18.61 7.53 -6.03
N ILE A 33 17.99 6.35 -6.09
CA ILE A 33 16.81 6.04 -5.28
C ILE A 33 17.16 6.10 -3.78
N GLN A 34 18.32 5.56 -3.38
CA GLN A 34 18.77 5.60 -2.01
C GLN A 34 19.03 7.03 -1.51
N ASN A 35 19.66 7.88 -2.34
CA ASN A 35 19.87 9.29 -2.00
C ASN A 35 18.53 10.04 -1.89
N PHE A 36 17.64 9.83 -2.87
CA PHE A 36 16.32 10.44 -2.92
C PHE A 36 15.45 10.04 -1.71
N HIS A 37 15.54 8.79 -1.26
CA HIS A 37 14.90 8.33 -0.02
C HIS A 37 15.54 8.98 1.21
N GLY A 38 16.87 9.07 1.26
CA GLY A 38 17.60 9.75 2.33
C GLY A 38 17.18 11.21 2.51
N GLU A 39 16.97 11.93 1.41
CA GLU A 39 16.43 13.29 1.41
C GLU A 39 15.01 13.35 1.97
N CYS A 40 14.10 12.48 1.50
CA CYS A 40 12.74 12.37 2.02
C CYS A 40 12.73 12.18 3.55
N VAL A 41 13.53 11.23 4.04
CA VAL A 41 13.69 10.95 5.47
C VAL A 41 14.24 12.17 6.21
N GLY A 42 15.24 12.86 5.64
CA GLY A 42 15.80 14.09 6.20
C GLY A 42 14.76 15.20 6.35
N ILE A 43 13.92 15.41 5.33
CA ILE A 43 12.84 16.40 5.33
C ILE A 43 11.78 16.06 6.39
N LEU A 44 11.32 14.80 6.42
CA LEU A 44 10.35 14.34 7.42
C LEU A 44 10.89 14.53 8.84
N LYS A 45 12.15 14.17 9.08
CA LYS A 45 12.81 14.36 10.37
C LYS A 45 12.88 15.83 10.77
N ALA A 46 13.20 16.73 9.84
CA ALA A 46 13.22 18.17 10.08
C ALA A 46 11.82 18.71 10.46
N LYS A 47 10.74 18.08 9.97
CA LYS A 47 9.35 18.37 10.33
C LYS A 47 8.86 17.66 11.60
N GLY A 48 9.73 16.88 12.26
CA GLY A 48 9.41 16.12 13.47
C GLY A 48 8.62 14.84 13.21
N ILE A 49 8.70 14.29 12.00
CA ILE A 49 8.09 13.01 11.63
C ILE A 49 9.18 11.95 11.54
N ASP A 50 9.04 10.87 12.32
CA ASP A 50 9.87 9.69 12.15
C ASP A 50 9.35 8.84 10.98
N TYR A 51 10.15 8.64 9.95
CA TYR A 51 9.74 7.83 8.79
C TYR A 51 9.36 6.39 9.20
N ALA A 52 10.06 5.82 10.20
CA ALA A 52 9.79 4.46 10.66
C ALA A 52 8.39 4.31 11.32
N SER A 53 7.86 5.39 11.89
CA SER A 53 6.52 5.38 12.49
C SER A 53 5.40 5.34 11.44
N LEU A 54 5.70 5.65 10.18
CA LEU A 54 4.74 5.61 9.07
C LEU A 54 4.57 4.21 8.45
N ARG A 55 5.37 3.21 8.86
CA ARG A 55 5.35 1.85 8.30
C ARG A 55 3.93 1.26 8.19
N THR A 56 3.09 1.46 9.20
CA THR A 56 1.73 0.91 9.20
C THR A 56 0.76 1.65 8.30
N ALA A 57 1.06 2.87 7.85
CA ALA A 57 0.32 3.51 6.76
C ALA A 57 0.82 3.05 5.39
N LEU A 58 2.10 2.68 5.28
CA LEU A 58 2.77 2.45 4.01
C LEU A 58 2.87 0.98 3.60
N THR A 59 2.58 0.03 4.50
CA THR A 59 2.66 -1.40 4.22
C THR A 59 1.41 -2.12 4.71
N PRO A 60 0.92 -3.14 3.98
CA PRO A 60 -0.25 -3.87 4.42
C PRO A 60 0.06 -4.66 5.69
N GLN A 61 -0.93 -4.83 6.56
CA GLN A 61 -0.81 -5.61 7.78
C GLN A 61 -1.69 -6.87 7.70
N PRO A 62 -1.15 -8.07 7.98
CA PRO A 62 -1.85 -9.35 7.76
C PRO A 62 -3.14 -9.50 8.59
N THR A 63 -3.23 -8.80 9.71
CA THR A 63 -4.38 -8.84 10.63
C THR A 63 -5.27 -7.60 10.56
N LYS A 64 -5.05 -6.71 9.58
CA LYS A 64 -5.84 -5.49 9.42
C LYS A 64 -6.56 -5.47 8.09
N HIS A 65 -7.64 -4.72 8.04
CA HIS A 65 -8.57 -4.64 6.94
C HIS A 65 -8.36 -3.39 6.12
N GLU A 66 -8.86 -3.42 4.90
CA GLU A 66 -8.91 -2.26 4.01
C GLU A 66 -10.36 -2.08 3.57
N ALA A 67 -10.80 -0.83 3.45
CA ALA A 67 -12.15 -0.49 3.03
C ALA A 67 -12.14 0.74 2.12
N ALA A 68 -13.02 0.74 1.13
CA ALA A 68 -13.34 1.91 0.33
C ALA A 68 -14.72 2.42 0.73
N PHE A 69 -14.79 3.61 1.34
CA PHE A 69 -16.03 4.26 1.72
C PHE A 69 -16.56 5.06 0.53
N LEU A 70 -17.83 4.85 0.19
CA LEU A 70 -18.47 5.34 -1.03
C LEU A 70 -19.45 6.45 -0.68
N PHE A 71 -19.38 7.54 -1.42
CA PHE A 71 -20.23 8.72 -1.24
C PHE A 71 -20.87 9.12 -2.57
N ASP A 72 -22.16 9.44 -2.55
CA ASP A 72 -22.89 10.05 -3.65
C ASP A 72 -22.76 11.57 -3.55
N THR A 73 -21.99 12.15 -4.47
CA THR A 73 -21.70 13.59 -4.45
C THR A 73 -22.93 14.45 -4.70
N ASP A 74 -23.96 13.93 -5.36
CA ASP A 74 -25.22 14.65 -5.61
C ASP A 74 -26.04 14.86 -4.33
N LEU A 75 -25.80 14.03 -3.31
CA LEU A 75 -26.47 14.09 -2.02
C LEU A 75 -25.66 14.88 -0.97
N CYS A 76 -24.47 15.36 -1.34
CA CYS A 76 -23.69 16.24 -0.48
C CYS A 76 -24.35 17.61 -0.36
N ALA A 77 -24.36 18.17 0.86
CA ALA A 77 -24.81 19.54 1.08
C ALA A 77 -23.89 20.57 0.38
N ARG A 78 -22.58 20.25 0.26
CA ARG A 78 -21.58 21.07 -0.44
C ARG A 78 -21.44 20.67 -1.90
N SER A 79 -22.42 21.01 -2.73
CA SER A 79 -22.45 20.63 -4.16
C SER A 79 -21.24 21.08 -4.99
N PHE A 80 -20.57 22.17 -4.62
CA PHE A 80 -19.40 22.66 -5.37
C PHE A 80 -18.11 21.86 -5.08
N VAL A 81 -17.97 21.32 -3.87
CA VAL A 81 -16.77 20.61 -3.38
C VAL A 81 -17.15 19.41 -2.49
N PRO A 82 -17.88 18.43 -3.03
CA PRO A 82 -18.47 17.34 -2.26
C PRO A 82 -17.41 16.50 -1.53
N GLY A 83 -16.21 16.36 -2.11
CA GLY A 83 -15.08 15.66 -1.49
C GLY A 83 -14.65 16.26 -0.14
N VAL A 84 -14.89 17.56 0.12
CA VAL A 84 -14.59 18.18 1.41
C VAL A 84 -15.51 17.66 2.50
N GLU A 85 -16.82 17.59 2.23
CA GLU A 85 -17.80 17.07 3.19
C GLU A 85 -17.54 15.60 3.50
N CYS A 86 -17.22 14.80 2.47
CA CYS A 86 -16.87 13.39 2.61
C CYS A 86 -15.60 13.20 3.46
N ALA A 87 -14.54 13.97 3.18
CA ALA A 87 -13.30 13.92 3.94
C ALA A 87 -13.52 14.40 5.38
N GLU A 88 -14.28 15.47 5.59
CA GLU A 88 -14.60 15.98 6.92
C GLU A 88 -15.31 14.92 7.79
N ALA A 89 -16.28 14.22 7.20
CA ALA A 89 -17.01 13.14 7.86
C ALA A 89 -16.11 11.94 8.17
N LEU A 90 -15.30 11.49 7.21
CA LEU A 90 -14.38 10.36 7.42
C LEU A 90 -13.36 10.66 8.54
N PHE A 91 -12.73 11.83 8.51
CA PHE A 91 -11.73 12.21 9.51
C PHE A 91 -12.32 12.32 10.93
N SER A 92 -13.58 12.77 11.04
CA SER A 92 -14.32 12.77 12.31
C SER A 92 -14.71 11.36 12.77
N ALA A 93 -14.87 10.43 11.83
CA ALA A 93 -15.23 9.06 12.13
C ALA A 93 -14.04 8.20 12.61
N LEU A 94 -12.84 8.44 12.05
CA LEU A 94 -11.61 7.73 12.37
C LEU A 94 -11.13 8.01 13.81
N ASP A 95 -10.52 7.01 14.43
CA ASP A 95 -9.86 7.18 15.74
C ASP A 95 -8.65 8.11 15.61
N ALA A 96 -8.52 9.08 16.52
CA ALA A 96 -7.48 10.10 16.46
C ALA A 96 -6.05 9.52 16.57
N GLN A 97 -5.83 8.36 17.18
CA GLN A 97 -4.51 7.78 17.41
C GLN A 97 -4.03 6.83 16.31
N THR A 98 -4.89 6.49 15.36
CA THR A 98 -4.53 5.52 14.31
C THR A 98 -3.68 6.13 13.20
N THR A 99 -3.00 5.24 12.47
CA THR A 99 -2.13 5.59 11.34
C THR A 99 -2.57 4.85 10.09
N HIS A 100 -2.94 5.61 9.05
CA HIS A 100 -3.52 5.10 7.81
C HIS A 100 -2.99 5.89 6.61
N SER A 101 -2.80 5.21 5.48
CA SER A 101 -2.82 5.86 4.18
C SER A 101 -4.26 5.96 3.72
N ILE A 102 -4.63 7.15 3.26
CA ILE A 102 -5.95 7.44 2.72
C ILE A 102 -5.76 7.79 1.25
N LEU A 103 -6.49 7.10 0.39
CA LEU A 103 -6.55 7.38 -1.04
C LEU A 103 -7.94 7.94 -1.35
N GLY A 104 -8.00 8.85 -2.32
CA GLY A 104 -9.22 9.58 -2.65
C GLY A 104 -9.37 9.77 -4.15
N GLY A 105 -10.60 9.83 -4.63
CA GLY A 105 -10.89 10.07 -6.05
C GLY A 105 -12.33 9.71 -6.40
N GLU A 106 -12.65 9.83 -7.67
CA GLU A 106 -13.95 9.49 -8.23
C GLU A 106 -13.87 8.17 -9.02
N LEU A 107 -14.99 7.45 -9.12
CA LEU A 107 -15.06 6.27 -9.98
C LEU A 107 -15.48 6.66 -11.40
N PHE A 108 -14.59 6.46 -12.38
CA PHE A 108 -14.89 6.64 -13.80
C PHE A 108 -15.27 5.31 -14.48
N GLY A 109 -15.92 5.38 -15.65
CA GLY A 109 -16.23 4.20 -16.50
C GLY A 109 -17.56 3.52 -16.18
N SER A 110 -18.57 4.35 -15.95
CA SER A 110 -19.45 4.14 -14.83
C SER A 110 -20.84 3.60 -15.26
N GLY A 111 -21.33 3.99 -16.44
CA GLY A 111 -22.56 3.44 -17.04
C GLY A 111 -22.53 1.92 -17.33
N ASP A 112 -21.40 1.26 -17.05
CA ASP A 112 -21.17 -0.16 -17.32
C ASP A 112 -21.85 -1.07 -16.28
N ARG A 113 -22.59 -2.06 -16.78
CA ARG A 113 -23.17 -3.17 -16.00
C ARG A 113 -22.12 -3.88 -15.14
N LEU A 114 -20.87 -3.93 -15.57
CA LEU A 114 -19.76 -4.52 -14.83
C LEU A 114 -19.45 -3.72 -13.56
N ALA A 115 -19.31 -2.40 -13.65
CA ALA A 115 -19.04 -1.54 -12.49
C ALA A 115 -20.12 -1.72 -11.42
N ARG A 116 -21.40 -1.76 -11.83
CA ARG A 116 -22.51 -2.01 -10.91
C ARG A 116 -22.40 -3.36 -10.21
N LYS A 117 -22.13 -4.43 -10.96
CA LYS A 117 -21.96 -5.77 -10.40
C LYS A 117 -20.80 -5.86 -9.41
N LEU A 118 -19.70 -5.13 -9.65
CA LEU A 118 -18.55 -5.10 -8.76
C LEU A 118 -18.82 -4.32 -7.46
N LEU A 119 -19.70 -3.31 -7.51
CA LEU A 119 -20.04 -2.47 -6.37
C LEU A 119 -21.29 -2.92 -5.61
N ASP A 120 -22.11 -3.78 -6.20
CA ASP A 120 -23.36 -4.32 -5.62
C ASP A 120 -23.23 -4.75 -4.14
N PRO A 121 -22.14 -5.43 -3.71
CA PRO A 121 -21.99 -5.82 -2.30
C PRO A 121 -21.87 -4.65 -1.31
N ALA A 122 -21.55 -3.44 -1.79
CA ALA A 122 -21.31 -2.24 -1.00
C ALA A 122 -22.46 -1.23 -1.06
N VAL A 123 -23.41 -1.39 -1.99
CA VAL A 123 -24.48 -0.41 -2.22
C VAL A 123 -25.67 -0.75 -1.32
N VAL A 124 -25.83 0.01 -0.23
CA VAL A 124 -26.96 -0.16 0.69
C VAL A 124 -28.25 0.46 0.13
N SER A 125 -28.13 1.43 -0.80
CA SER A 125 -29.27 2.15 -1.37
C SER A 125 -29.59 1.76 -2.80
N THR A 126 -30.83 1.31 -3.05
CA THR A 126 -31.35 1.04 -4.39
C THR A 126 -31.55 2.30 -5.25
N SER A 127 -31.53 3.50 -4.65
CA SER A 127 -31.62 4.78 -5.36
C SER A 127 -30.27 5.34 -5.83
N PHE A 128 -29.17 4.69 -5.46
CA PHE A 128 -27.83 5.16 -5.82
C PHE A 128 -27.63 5.12 -7.35
N ARG A 129 -27.45 6.29 -7.95
CA ARG A 129 -27.08 6.41 -9.36
C ARG A 129 -25.60 6.16 -9.50
N LEU A 130 -25.24 4.89 -9.52
CA LEU A 130 -23.94 4.45 -10.01
C LEU A 130 -23.63 5.14 -11.35
N PRO A 131 -22.34 5.41 -11.63
CA PRO A 131 -21.22 5.84 -10.76
C PRO A 131 -20.53 7.19 -11.09
N ASP A 132 -21.05 8.03 -12.01
CA ASP A 132 -20.43 9.33 -12.35
C ASP A 132 -20.38 10.35 -11.18
N THR A 133 -21.10 10.08 -10.09
CA THR A 133 -21.17 10.92 -8.88
C THR A 133 -20.55 10.23 -7.66
N CYS A 134 -19.81 9.12 -7.86
CA CYS A 134 -19.27 8.36 -6.74
C CYS A 134 -17.88 8.85 -6.35
N PHE A 135 -17.80 9.58 -5.23
CA PHE A 135 -16.54 9.89 -4.58
C PHE A 135 -16.17 8.78 -3.58
N VAL A 136 -14.89 8.43 -3.54
CA VAL A 136 -14.39 7.30 -2.76
C VAL A 136 -13.25 7.75 -1.88
N LEU A 137 -13.31 7.35 -0.61
CA LEU A 137 -12.19 7.43 0.32
C LEU A 137 -11.80 6.02 0.75
N TYR A 138 -10.64 5.58 0.28
CA TYR A 138 -10.07 4.29 0.64
C TYR A 138 -9.12 4.44 1.82
N VAL A 139 -9.24 3.56 2.80
CA VAL A 139 -8.43 3.57 4.02
C VAL A 139 -7.82 2.20 4.24
N ASN A 140 -6.50 2.13 4.43
CA ASN A 140 -5.82 0.88 4.72
C ASN A 140 -5.68 0.60 6.22
N ASN A 141 -5.42 -0.65 6.56
CA ASN A 141 -5.02 -1.10 7.90
C ASN A 141 -5.98 -0.75 9.06
N LEU A 142 -7.28 -0.81 8.82
CA LEU A 142 -8.33 -0.71 9.84
C LEU A 142 -8.44 -2.00 10.67
N SER A 143 -8.82 -1.93 11.94
CA SER A 143 -9.36 -3.11 12.63
C SER A 143 -10.80 -3.38 12.19
N GLU A 144 -11.28 -4.61 12.36
CA GLU A 144 -12.67 -4.97 12.08
C GLU A 144 -13.66 -4.02 12.78
N GLY A 145 -13.51 -3.81 14.10
CA GLY A 145 -14.33 -2.85 14.83
C GLY A 145 -14.17 -1.38 14.39
N ALA A 146 -13.06 -1.02 13.74
CA ALA A 146 -12.88 0.33 13.20
C ALA A 146 -13.69 0.53 11.92
N ILE A 147 -13.81 -0.51 11.07
CA ILE A 147 -14.70 -0.47 9.90
C ILE A 147 -16.14 -0.25 10.36
N SER A 148 -16.64 -1.09 11.27
CA SER A 148 -18.02 -0.98 11.77
C SER A 148 -18.27 0.38 12.44
N GLY A 149 -17.29 0.88 13.21
CA GLY A 149 -17.38 2.19 13.86
C GLY A 149 -17.41 3.36 12.86
N VAL A 150 -16.61 3.30 11.79
CA VAL A 150 -16.63 4.33 10.74
C VAL A 150 -17.94 4.26 9.96
N ASP A 151 -18.34 3.07 9.51
CA ASP A 151 -19.60 2.84 8.79
C ASP A 151 -20.81 3.39 9.55
N SER A 152 -20.94 3.04 10.83
CA SER A 152 -22.05 3.51 11.69
C SER A 152 -22.10 5.03 11.84
N LYS A 153 -20.94 5.70 11.88
CA LYS A 153 -20.89 7.18 11.97
C LYS A 153 -21.22 7.82 10.63
N LEU A 154 -20.72 7.25 9.53
CA LEU A 154 -20.95 7.78 8.19
C LEU A 154 -22.41 7.60 7.73
N GLN A 155 -23.15 6.60 8.22
CA GLN A 155 -24.59 6.44 7.96
C GLN A 155 -25.45 7.66 8.36
N GLN A 156 -24.92 8.58 9.16
CA GLN A 156 -25.59 9.84 9.51
C GLN A 156 -25.51 10.88 8.38
N LEU A 157 -24.61 10.70 7.42
CA LEU A 157 -24.41 11.58 6.29
C LEU A 157 -25.31 11.11 5.12
N PRO A 158 -26.23 11.94 4.60
CA PRO A 158 -27.09 11.56 3.47
C PRO A 158 -26.34 11.10 2.23
N ALA A 159 -25.13 11.65 2.02
CA ALA A 159 -24.27 11.27 0.90
C ALA A 159 -23.61 9.90 1.04
N TYR A 160 -23.55 9.30 2.23
CA TYR A 160 -22.87 8.03 2.43
C TYR A 160 -23.69 6.86 1.89
N VAL A 161 -23.07 6.05 1.03
CA VAL A 161 -23.73 4.92 0.34
C VAL A 161 -23.45 3.58 1.04
N GLY A 162 -22.28 3.45 1.66
CA GLY A 162 -21.77 2.22 2.23
C GLY A 162 -20.26 2.08 2.00
N TYR A 163 -19.72 0.89 2.25
CA TYR A 163 -18.31 0.61 2.02
C TYR A 163 -18.09 -0.72 1.29
N LEU A 164 -17.02 -0.78 0.49
CA LEU A 164 -16.53 -2.00 -0.14
C LEU A 164 -15.39 -2.60 0.70
N PRO A 165 -15.49 -3.86 1.14
CA PRO A 165 -14.37 -4.57 1.73
C PRO A 165 -13.26 -4.77 0.69
N CYS A 166 -12.06 -4.26 0.97
CA CYS A 166 -10.89 -4.35 0.08
C CYS A 166 -9.73 -5.13 0.70
N THR A 167 -9.97 -5.87 1.78
CA THR A 167 -8.93 -6.59 2.55
C THR A 167 -8.20 -7.63 1.70
N TYR A 168 -8.93 -8.35 0.85
CA TYR A 168 -8.41 -9.42 0.01
C TYR A 168 -8.36 -9.01 -1.45
N SER A 169 -7.53 -9.70 -2.23
CA SER A 169 -7.52 -9.54 -3.68
C SER A 169 -8.89 -9.81 -4.29
N SER A 170 -9.44 -8.85 -5.02
CA SER A 170 -10.70 -9.01 -5.75
C SER A 170 -10.77 -8.10 -6.97
N ALA A 171 -11.69 -8.43 -7.90
CA ALA A 171 -12.00 -7.57 -9.03
C ALA A 171 -12.57 -6.22 -8.58
N ALA A 172 -13.36 -6.20 -7.50
CA ALA A 172 -13.93 -4.97 -6.94
C ALA A 172 -12.83 -4.06 -6.35
N LYS A 173 -11.90 -4.60 -5.54
CA LYS A 173 -10.73 -3.86 -5.05
C LYS A 173 -9.89 -3.30 -6.20
N THR A 174 -9.69 -4.11 -7.24
CA THR A 174 -8.94 -3.69 -8.43
C THR A 174 -9.64 -2.51 -9.10
N PHE A 175 -10.92 -2.67 -9.47
CA PHE A 175 -11.72 -1.62 -10.10
C PHE A 175 -11.74 -0.32 -9.28
N THR A 176 -12.08 -0.40 -7.98
CA THR A 176 -12.17 0.78 -7.12
C THR A 176 -10.83 1.48 -6.98
N SER A 177 -9.72 0.74 -6.82
CA SER A 177 -8.42 1.35 -6.59
C SER A 177 -7.78 1.95 -7.84
N LEU A 178 -8.20 1.62 -9.07
CA LEU A 178 -7.60 2.09 -10.32
C LEU A 178 -7.56 3.61 -10.42
N ASN A 179 -8.63 4.28 -9.98
CA ASN A 179 -8.83 5.73 -10.13
C ASN A 179 -8.47 6.53 -8.88
N LEU A 180 -8.00 5.88 -7.81
CA LEU A 180 -7.70 6.59 -6.56
C LEU A 180 -6.27 7.13 -6.57
N MET A 181 -6.14 8.37 -6.11
CA MET A 181 -4.87 9.03 -5.90
C MET A 181 -4.50 9.00 -4.42
N ASN A 182 -3.20 9.08 -4.11
CA ASN A 182 -2.75 9.22 -2.73
C ASN A 182 -3.23 10.57 -2.19
N TYR A 183 -4.17 10.53 -1.25
CA TYR A 183 -4.81 11.73 -0.73
C TYR A 183 -3.96 12.29 0.41
N VAL A 184 -3.81 11.52 1.50
CA VAL A 184 -3.04 11.91 2.68
C VAL A 184 -2.59 10.68 3.48
N ILE A 185 -1.59 10.85 4.34
CA ILE A 185 -1.35 9.94 5.46
C ILE A 185 -1.92 10.59 6.72
N LYS A 186 -2.83 9.90 7.40
CA LYS A 186 -3.20 10.21 8.77
C LYS A 186 -2.23 9.49 9.69
N HIS A 187 -1.50 10.20 10.55
CA HIS A 187 -0.58 9.64 11.53
C HIS A 187 -0.89 10.22 12.92
N GLY A 188 -1.67 9.49 13.70
CA GLY A 188 -2.23 10.02 14.95
C GLY A 188 -3.00 11.31 14.67
N GLY A 189 -2.70 12.35 15.46
CA GLY A 189 -3.26 13.70 15.29
C GLY A 189 -2.56 14.56 14.23
N THR A 190 -1.85 13.96 13.27
CA THR A 190 -1.16 14.67 12.17
C THR A 190 -1.67 14.17 10.82
N VAL A 191 -1.92 15.10 9.89
CA VAL A 191 -2.17 14.83 8.47
C VAL A 191 -0.92 15.20 7.69
N ILE A 192 -0.43 14.28 6.88
CA ILE A 192 0.75 14.45 6.03
C ILE A 192 0.29 14.36 4.56
N MET A 193 0.64 15.36 3.75
CA MET A 193 0.24 15.40 2.34
C MET A 193 1.34 15.90 1.39
N GLY A 194 1.15 15.67 0.10
CA GLY A 194 1.96 16.28 -0.96
C GLY A 194 1.68 17.77 -1.12
N HIS A 195 2.68 18.57 -1.48
CA HIS A 195 2.50 19.92 -2.01
C HIS A 195 3.30 20.14 -3.30
N GLU A 196 3.13 21.28 -3.96
CA GLU A 196 3.80 21.56 -5.24
C GLU A 196 5.33 21.54 -5.09
N ASP A 197 6.02 20.98 -6.10
CA ASP A 197 7.47 20.76 -6.07
C ASP A 197 8.28 22.05 -6.21
N ASP A 198 7.68 23.15 -6.65
CA ASP A 198 8.30 24.49 -6.72
C ASP A 198 8.30 25.23 -5.36
N ARG A 199 7.57 24.71 -4.37
CA ARG A 199 7.54 25.27 -3.00
C ARG A 199 8.54 24.59 -2.08
N PRO A 200 9.14 25.32 -1.12
CA PRO A 200 10.15 24.74 -0.24
C PRO A 200 9.54 23.84 0.85
N ASN A 201 10.22 22.73 1.15
CA ASN A 201 9.86 21.84 2.26
C ASN A 201 10.00 22.46 3.67
N THR A 202 10.50 23.70 3.80
CA THR A 202 10.60 24.38 5.10
C THR A 202 9.27 24.88 5.63
N GLN A 203 8.21 24.88 4.81
CA GLN A 203 6.86 25.32 5.17
C GLN A 203 5.86 24.17 4.96
N ASP A 204 4.66 24.32 5.51
CA ASP A 204 3.55 23.39 5.33
C ASP A 204 2.43 24.07 4.51
N PHE A 205 1.90 23.36 3.52
CA PHE A 205 0.88 23.85 2.60
C PHE A 205 -0.30 22.87 2.58
N ASN A 206 -1.52 23.40 2.72
CA ASN A 206 -2.74 22.64 2.50
C ASN A 206 -3.20 22.85 1.06
N LEU A 207 -3.09 21.83 0.21
CA LEU A 207 -3.64 21.88 -1.15
C LEU A 207 -5.08 21.40 -1.23
N HIS A 208 -5.62 20.86 -0.14
CA HIS A 208 -7.01 20.48 -0.06
C HIS A 208 -7.83 21.64 0.45
N GLN A 209 -9.08 21.72 -0.02
CA GLN A 209 -10.05 22.67 0.53
C GLN A 209 -10.56 22.26 1.92
N HIS A 210 -10.31 21.01 2.32
CA HIS A 210 -10.61 20.52 3.67
C HIS A 210 -9.63 21.10 4.69
N ASP A 211 -10.16 21.82 5.68
CA ASP A 211 -9.39 22.44 6.75
C ASP A 211 -9.13 21.46 7.90
N TYR A 212 -8.04 20.70 7.77
CA TYR A 212 -7.60 19.74 8.79
C TYR A 212 -7.30 20.38 10.15
N VAL A 213 -6.82 21.63 10.15
CA VAL A 213 -6.44 22.34 11.38
C VAL A 213 -7.70 22.71 12.18
N LYS A 214 -8.76 23.17 11.52
CA LYS A 214 -10.06 23.39 12.18
C LYS A 214 -10.66 22.11 12.77
N GLN A 215 -10.35 20.94 12.21
CA GLN A 215 -10.73 19.65 12.78
C GLN A 215 -9.82 19.17 13.92
N GLY A 216 -8.78 19.93 14.28
CA GLY A 216 -7.88 19.61 15.39
C GLY A 216 -6.66 18.78 15.00
N PHE A 217 -6.40 18.58 13.71
CA PHE A 217 -5.17 17.93 13.25
C PHE A 217 -4.02 18.93 13.08
N ARG A 218 -2.80 18.45 13.31
CA ARG A 218 -1.60 19.11 12.81
C ARG A 218 -1.47 18.81 11.32
N LEU A 219 -1.24 19.84 10.51
CA LEU A 219 -0.92 19.65 9.11
C LEU A 219 0.59 19.64 8.91
N ARG A 220 1.09 18.67 8.15
CA ARG A 220 2.43 18.62 7.59
C ARG A 220 2.34 18.35 6.11
N SER A 221 3.25 18.94 5.34
CA SER A 221 3.32 18.65 3.92
C SER A 221 4.76 18.47 3.46
N ILE A 222 4.96 17.74 2.38
CA ILE A 222 6.25 17.56 1.70
C ILE A 222 6.02 17.65 0.18
N GLN A 223 7.01 18.10 -0.57
CA GLN A 223 6.96 18.16 -2.03
C GLN A 223 6.45 16.82 -2.60
N SER A 224 5.55 16.91 -3.58
CA SER A 224 4.82 15.80 -4.16
C SER A 224 5.75 14.76 -4.76
N ILE A 225 6.91 15.15 -5.26
CA ILE A 225 7.93 14.23 -5.76
C ILE A 225 8.31 13.18 -4.69
N TYR A 226 8.51 13.59 -3.43
CA TYR A 226 8.83 12.66 -2.34
C TYR A 226 7.59 11.93 -1.85
N PHE A 227 6.45 12.63 -1.74
CA PHE A 227 5.20 12.05 -1.25
C PHE A 227 4.70 10.92 -2.18
N CYS A 228 4.63 11.22 -3.47
CA CYS A 228 4.16 10.31 -4.51
C CYS A 228 5.10 9.12 -4.72
N THR A 229 6.40 9.24 -4.39
CA THR A 229 7.37 8.13 -4.52
C THR A 229 7.45 7.26 -3.27
N PHE A 230 7.58 7.82 -2.07
CA PHE A 230 7.92 7.05 -0.85
C PHE A 230 6.82 7.00 0.22
N LEU A 231 5.79 7.85 0.09
CA LEU A 231 4.70 7.99 1.06
C LEU A 231 3.34 7.59 0.46
N SER A 232 3.37 6.78 -0.59
CA SER A 232 2.22 6.39 -1.38
C SER A 232 1.92 4.91 -1.22
N TYR A 233 0.85 4.61 -0.48
CA TYR A 233 0.36 3.25 -0.37
C TYR A 233 -0.25 2.79 -1.70
N LYS A 234 0.07 1.57 -2.11
CA LYS A 234 -0.45 0.98 -3.33
C LYS A 234 -1.40 -0.16 -2.95
N PRO A 235 -2.73 0.01 -3.05
CA PRO A 235 -3.65 -1.11 -2.92
C PRO A 235 -3.27 -2.22 -3.91
N GLU A 236 -3.24 -3.45 -3.41
CA GLU A 236 -2.93 -4.63 -4.21
C GLU A 236 -4.04 -4.87 -5.24
N ARG A 237 -3.67 -4.90 -6.52
CA ARG A 237 -4.56 -5.14 -7.65
C ARG A 237 -4.31 -6.52 -8.24
N LEU A 238 -5.34 -7.10 -8.86
CA LEU A 238 -5.15 -8.21 -9.80
C LEU A 238 -4.27 -7.70 -10.96
N LEU A 239 -3.24 -8.47 -11.32
CA LEU A 239 -2.34 -8.14 -12.42
C LEU A 239 -3.14 -8.01 -13.73
N LEU A 240 -2.97 -6.89 -14.41
CA LEU A 240 -3.57 -6.64 -15.73
C LEU A 240 -2.55 -6.69 -16.88
N ASP A 241 -1.23 -6.63 -16.61
CA ASP A 241 -0.18 -6.57 -17.65
C ASP A 241 1.05 -7.47 -17.40
N VAL A 242 1.80 -7.73 -18.48
CA VAL A 242 2.96 -8.63 -18.59
C VAL A 242 4.30 -7.96 -18.22
N THR A 243 4.35 -6.62 -18.17
CA THR A 243 5.54 -5.83 -17.78
C THR A 243 5.17 -4.83 -16.69
N ASP A 244 5.94 -4.76 -15.61
CA ASP A 244 5.66 -3.92 -14.46
C ASP A 244 6.87 -3.05 -14.09
N ASP A 245 6.86 -1.79 -14.54
CA ASP A 245 7.87 -0.78 -14.21
C ASP A 245 8.01 -0.60 -12.69
N ASP A 246 6.91 -0.82 -11.95
CA ASP A 246 6.91 -0.71 -10.50
C ASP A 246 7.82 -1.74 -9.84
N LEU A 247 7.68 -3.02 -10.23
CA LEU A 247 8.61 -4.07 -9.84
C LEU A 247 10.03 -3.77 -10.30
N GLU A 248 10.20 -3.31 -11.53
CA GLU A 248 11.52 -3.04 -12.11
C GLU A 248 12.30 -2.01 -11.27
N ILE A 249 11.64 -0.93 -10.87
CA ILE A 249 12.21 0.12 -10.01
C ILE A 249 12.35 -0.36 -8.57
N ALA A 250 11.39 -1.09 -8.03
CA ALA A 250 11.45 -1.58 -6.65
C ALA A 250 12.67 -2.49 -6.41
N VAL A 251 13.01 -3.36 -7.36
CA VAL A 251 14.22 -4.20 -7.25
C VAL A 251 15.50 -3.37 -7.31
N ARG A 252 15.54 -2.34 -8.16
CA ARG A 252 16.65 -1.38 -8.24
C ARG A 252 16.78 -0.51 -7.00
N ALA A 253 15.73 -0.36 -6.19
CA ALA A 253 15.81 0.37 -4.93
C ALA A 253 16.56 -0.40 -3.84
N MET A 254 16.69 -1.74 -3.95
CA MET A 254 17.36 -2.56 -2.92
C MET A 254 18.65 -3.23 -3.39
N SER A 255 18.98 -3.17 -4.69
CA SER A 255 20.17 -3.84 -5.22
C SER A 255 20.82 -3.06 -6.37
N SER A 256 22.16 -3.01 -6.37
CA SER A 256 22.97 -2.42 -7.45
C SER A 256 23.17 -3.34 -8.66
N ALA A 257 22.74 -4.60 -8.55
CA ALA A 257 22.72 -5.58 -9.62
C ALA A 257 21.33 -6.21 -9.70
N VAL A 258 20.75 -6.31 -10.89
CA VAL A 258 19.36 -6.74 -11.05
C VAL A 258 19.25 -7.87 -12.06
N ALA A 259 18.38 -8.82 -11.73
CA ALA A 259 17.85 -9.83 -12.63
C ALA A 259 16.32 -9.92 -12.45
N PRO A 260 15.55 -10.24 -13.51
CA PRO A 260 14.09 -10.32 -13.43
C PRO A 260 13.63 -11.37 -12.41
N LEU A 261 12.74 -11.00 -11.48
CA LEU A 261 12.23 -11.94 -10.47
C LEU A 261 11.51 -13.16 -11.08
N ALA A 262 11.01 -13.04 -12.31
CA ALA A 262 10.42 -14.16 -13.06
C ALA A 262 11.41 -15.33 -13.27
N GLU A 263 12.72 -15.08 -13.21
CA GLU A 263 13.76 -16.09 -13.40
C GLU A 263 14.26 -16.72 -12.09
N PHE A 264 13.69 -16.31 -10.94
CA PHE A 264 14.21 -16.70 -9.62
C PHE A 264 13.51 -17.95 -9.09
N THR A 265 14.27 -18.76 -8.36
CA THR A 265 13.75 -19.85 -7.52
C THR A 265 13.62 -19.40 -6.08
N VAL A 266 12.60 -19.92 -5.37
CA VAL A 266 12.48 -19.71 -3.93
C VAL A 266 13.27 -20.80 -3.22
N LEU A 267 14.11 -20.41 -2.26
CA LEU A 267 14.96 -21.33 -1.50
C LEU A 267 14.66 -21.23 0.00
N ILE A 268 14.42 -22.37 0.63
CA ILE A 268 14.36 -22.54 2.07
C ILE A 268 15.53 -23.45 2.47
N GLU A 269 16.43 -22.95 3.32
CA GLU A 269 17.52 -23.77 3.86
C GLU A 269 16.96 -24.89 4.76
N ASP A 270 17.57 -26.08 4.73
CA ASP A 270 17.09 -27.26 5.49
C ASP A 270 16.96 -26.95 6.98
N ALA A 271 18.02 -26.37 7.56
CA ALA A 271 18.02 -25.98 8.96
C ALA A 271 16.90 -24.98 9.29
N LYS A 272 16.53 -24.10 8.34
CA LYS A 272 15.42 -23.15 8.52
C LYS A 272 14.08 -23.88 8.50
N PHE A 273 13.87 -24.78 7.55
CA PHE A 273 12.64 -25.54 7.44
C PHE A 273 12.43 -26.40 8.70
N GLU A 274 13.41 -27.24 9.04
CA GLU A 274 13.31 -28.22 10.13
C GLU A 274 13.34 -27.58 11.51
N LYS A 275 14.25 -26.63 11.76
CA LYS A 275 14.52 -26.14 13.12
C LYS A 275 13.82 -24.84 13.47
N TYR A 276 13.26 -24.12 12.50
CA TYR A 276 12.59 -22.84 12.73
C TYR A 276 11.15 -22.82 12.23
N LEU A 277 10.90 -23.22 10.99
CA LEU A 277 9.54 -23.19 10.44
C LEU A 277 8.65 -24.26 11.07
N GLN A 278 9.13 -25.51 11.15
CA GLN A 278 8.39 -26.65 11.72
C GLN A 278 8.34 -26.67 13.25
N THR A 279 9.04 -25.74 13.92
CA THR A 279 9.06 -25.64 15.39
C THR A 279 8.49 -24.30 15.87
N THR A 280 9.14 -23.20 15.50
CA THR A 280 8.86 -21.85 16.02
C THR A 280 7.71 -21.19 15.27
N LYS A 281 7.55 -21.48 13.97
CA LYS A 281 6.49 -20.92 13.13
C LYS A 281 5.37 -21.91 12.79
N LEU A 282 5.36 -23.10 13.40
CA LEU A 282 4.39 -24.15 13.07
C LEU A 282 2.95 -23.67 13.18
N GLY A 283 2.59 -22.98 14.27
CA GLY A 283 1.23 -22.45 14.46
C GLY A 283 0.82 -21.43 13.39
N LYS A 284 1.78 -20.69 12.79
CA LYS A 284 1.51 -19.78 11.66
C LYS A 284 1.28 -20.57 10.36
N LEU A 285 2.09 -21.60 10.12
CA LEU A 285 1.91 -22.49 8.98
C LEU A 285 0.58 -23.24 9.05
N GLN A 286 0.18 -23.71 10.24
CA GLN A 286 -1.11 -24.38 10.46
C GLN A 286 -2.28 -23.47 10.11
N LYS A 287 -2.26 -22.22 10.58
CA LYS A 287 -3.28 -21.22 10.22
C LYS A 287 -3.35 -20.98 8.72
N ALA A 288 -2.22 -20.98 8.03
CA ALA A 288 -2.17 -20.77 6.59
C ALA A 288 -2.46 -22.04 5.76
N GLY A 289 -2.69 -23.21 6.39
CA GLY A 289 -2.84 -24.48 5.69
C GLY A 289 -1.55 -25.01 5.05
N LEU A 290 -0.39 -24.58 5.56
CA LEU A 290 0.95 -24.85 5.02
C LEU A 290 1.78 -25.82 5.86
N ALA A 291 1.29 -26.25 7.03
CA ALA A 291 2.08 -27.01 8.00
C ALA A 291 2.52 -28.39 7.47
N GLU A 292 1.63 -29.05 6.73
CA GLU A 292 1.85 -30.40 6.19
C GLU A 292 2.63 -30.39 4.86
N LEU A 293 2.96 -29.21 4.33
CA LEU A 293 3.74 -29.11 3.11
C LEU A 293 5.19 -29.53 3.39
N THR A 294 5.74 -30.32 2.49
CA THR A 294 7.18 -30.52 2.39
C THR A 294 7.88 -29.21 2.06
N LYS A 295 9.21 -29.15 2.27
CA LYS A 295 10.02 -27.98 1.94
C LYS A 295 9.83 -27.52 0.48
N ALA A 296 9.87 -28.47 -0.47
CA ALA A 296 9.72 -28.19 -1.89
C ALA A 296 8.31 -27.69 -2.25
N GLU A 297 7.28 -28.24 -1.61
CA GLU A 297 5.90 -27.76 -1.79
C GLU A 297 5.72 -26.35 -1.22
N LEU A 298 6.33 -26.04 -0.07
CA LEU A 298 6.29 -24.70 0.51
C LEU A 298 7.04 -23.67 -0.36
N GLU A 299 8.22 -24.02 -0.89
CA GLU A 299 8.94 -23.21 -1.88
C GLU A 299 8.07 -22.92 -3.10
N THR A 300 7.40 -23.95 -3.62
CA THR A 300 6.48 -23.84 -4.76
C THR A 300 5.27 -22.98 -4.43
N ALA A 301 4.68 -23.14 -3.24
CA ALA A 301 3.50 -22.38 -2.80
C ALA A 301 3.83 -20.89 -2.59
N ILE A 302 5.00 -20.57 -2.02
CA ILE A 302 5.47 -19.18 -1.94
C ILE A 302 5.66 -18.65 -3.35
N ARG A 303 6.37 -19.38 -4.22
CA ARG A 303 6.67 -18.97 -5.59
C ARG A 303 5.41 -18.67 -6.41
N SER A 304 4.41 -19.55 -6.37
CA SER A 304 3.17 -19.39 -7.14
C SER A 304 2.32 -18.22 -6.66
N ASN A 305 2.42 -17.85 -5.39
CA ASN A 305 1.71 -16.72 -4.81
C ASN A 305 2.49 -15.40 -4.89
N LEU A 306 3.74 -15.40 -5.38
CA LEU A 306 4.49 -14.16 -5.59
C LEU A 306 3.76 -13.28 -6.62
N ARG A 307 3.01 -12.31 -6.11
CA ARG A 307 2.49 -11.20 -6.89
C ARG A 307 3.59 -10.16 -6.98
N MET A 308 4.31 -10.19 -8.09
CA MET A 308 5.60 -9.50 -8.22
C MET A 308 5.51 -7.97 -8.12
N ASN A 309 4.33 -7.37 -8.06
CA ASN A 309 4.16 -5.92 -8.19
C ASN A 309 4.03 -5.19 -6.83
N TYR A 310 4.14 -5.91 -5.71
CA TYR A 310 3.94 -5.34 -4.38
C TYR A 310 5.04 -5.77 -3.41
N LEU A 311 6.22 -5.20 -3.63
CA LEU A 311 7.36 -5.34 -2.72
C LEU A 311 7.30 -4.22 -1.67
N TYR A 312 7.39 -4.59 -0.40
CA TYR A 312 7.34 -3.68 0.73
C TYR A 312 8.61 -3.80 1.57
N ASN A 313 8.92 -2.78 2.38
CA ASN A 313 10.09 -2.76 3.25
C ASN A 313 11.37 -3.20 2.51
N LEU A 314 11.66 -2.51 1.40
CA LEU A 314 12.86 -2.71 0.61
C LEU A 314 14.05 -2.29 1.47
N GLU A 315 14.99 -3.21 1.68
CA GLU A 315 16.11 -2.98 2.58
C GLU A 315 17.40 -3.46 1.94
N TRP A 316 18.37 -2.55 1.86
CA TRP A 316 19.76 -2.85 1.58
C TRP A 316 20.59 -2.64 2.85
N VAL A 317 21.19 -3.73 3.32
CA VAL A 317 22.16 -3.71 4.41
C VAL A 317 23.53 -3.96 3.82
N SER A 318 24.45 -3.02 4.07
CA SER A 318 25.86 -3.19 3.76
C SER A 318 26.65 -2.98 5.05
N GLN A 319 27.02 -4.09 5.69
CA GLN A 319 27.88 -4.12 6.87
C GLN A 319 29.18 -4.87 6.54
N PRO A 320 30.29 -4.63 7.27
CA PRO A 320 31.55 -5.32 7.00
C PRO A 320 31.44 -6.85 7.01
N THR A 321 30.53 -7.39 7.82
CA THR A 321 30.34 -8.83 8.03
C THR A 321 29.30 -9.46 7.11
N HIS A 322 28.38 -8.68 6.54
CA HIS A 322 27.35 -9.20 5.65
C HIS A 322 26.73 -8.10 4.78
N GLN A 323 26.35 -8.49 3.56
CA GLN A 323 25.49 -7.69 2.70
C GLN A 323 24.16 -8.42 2.51
N LEU A 324 23.06 -7.68 2.52
CA LEU A 324 21.72 -8.25 2.44
C LEU A 324 20.80 -7.30 1.69
N SER A 325 20.25 -7.75 0.56
CA SER A 325 19.09 -7.14 -0.08
C SER A 325 17.86 -7.94 0.29
N LYS A 326 16.85 -7.34 0.90
CA LYS A 326 15.60 -8.05 1.23
C LYS A 326 14.37 -7.17 1.07
N PHE A 327 13.23 -7.83 0.95
CA PHE A 327 11.92 -7.20 0.90
C PHE A 327 10.88 -8.11 1.58
N ASN A 328 9.72 -7.54 1.87
CA ASN A 328 8.54 -8.23 2.33
C ASN A 328 7.49 -8.29 1.23
N ILE A 329 6.72 -9.36 1.22
CA ILE A 329 5.50 -9.52 0.42
C ILE A 329 4.38 -10.07 1.30
N LEU A 330 3.15 -9.63 1.08
CA LEU A 330 1.97 -10.22 1.70
C LEU A 330 1.38 -11.27 0.75
N LEU A 331 1.29 -12.51 1.21
CA LEU A 331 0.73 -13.62 0.43
C LEU A 331 -0.64 -14.00 0.99
N GLU A 332 -1.57 -14.34 0.11
CA GLU A 332 -2.89 -14.86 0.47
C GLU A 332 -2.93 -16.36 0.17
N PHE A 333 -3.10 -17.18 1.20
CA PHE A 333 -3.26 -18.62 1.06
C PHE A 333 -4.72 -19.02 1.23
N PRO A 334 -5.31 -19.79 0.30
CA PRO A 334 -6.71 -20.18 0.38
C PRO A 334 -6.98 -21.04 1.62
N ARG A 335 -8.16 -20.88 2.20
CA ARG A 335 -8.69 -21.74 3.25
C ARG A 335 -9.90 -22.50 2.74
N VAL A 336 -10.12 -23.70 3.29
CA VAL A 336 -11.29 -24.54 2.96
C VAL A 336 -12.59 -23.80 3.33
N ASP A 337 -12.60 -23.13 4.49
CA ASP A 337 -13.73 -22.35 4.97
C ASP A 337 -13.29 -20.90 5.25
N GLY A 338 -14.06 -19.94 4.71
CA GLY A 338 -13.89 -18.51 4.98
C GLY A 338 -12.89 -17.80 4.07
N HIS A 339 -12.33 -16.71 4.57
CA HIS A 339 -11.39 -15.89 3.81
C HIS A 339 -9.96 -16.46 3.79
N PRO A 340 -9.16 -16.14 2.76
CA PRO A 340 -7.74 -16.53 2.72
C PRO A 340 -6.96 -16.10 3.98
N GLU A 341 -5.99 -16.91 4.40
CA GLU A 341 -5.03 -16.47 5.41
C GLU A 341 -3.97 -15.59 4.76
N ARG A 342 -3.71 -14.41 5.34
CA ARG A 342 -2.68 -13.50 4.86
C ARG A 342 -1.41 -13.64 5.69
N VAL A 343 -0.30 -13.81 5.01
CA VAL A 343 1.00 -14.13 5.63
C VAL A 343 2.07 -13.20 5.07
N VAL A 344 2.88 -12.59 5.94
CA VAL A 344 4.02 -11.78 5.48
C VAL A 344 5.24 -12.67 5.32
N VAL A 345 5.80 -12.69 4.12
CA VAL A 345 7.04 -13.40 3.80
C VAL A 345 8.14 -12.39 3.57
N ALA A 346 9.25 -12.54 4.27
CA ALA A 346 10.47 -11.77 4.03
C ALA A 346 11.44 -12.61 3.20
N LEU A 347 11.86 -12.09 2.05
CA LEU A 347 12.74 -12.75 1.10
C LEU A 347 14.01 -11.94 0.89
N GLU A 348 15.14 -12.62 0.90
CA GLU A 348 16.40 -12.06 0.45
C GLU A 348 16.54 -12.23 -1.06
N TYR A 349 16.87 -11.11 -1.71
CA TYR A 349 17.06 -11.02 -3.15
C TYR A 349 18.54 -11.26 -3.49
N ARG A 350 18.84 -12.39 -4.17
CA ARG A 350 20.17 -12.75 -4.65
C ARG A 350 20.22 -12.75 -6.17
N PRO A 351 20.55 -11.60 -6.80
CA PRO A 351 20.46 -11.45 -8.25
C PRO A 351 21.44 -12.32 -9.04
N VAL A 352 22.65 -12.51 -8.51
CA VAL A 352 23.71 -13.30 -9.18
C VAL A 352 23.30 -14.78 -9.24
N ASP A 353 22.79 -15.32 -8.13
CA ASP A 353 22.40 -16.73 -8.04
C ASP A 353 20.97 -17.00 -8.54
N ARG A 354 20.19 -15.95 -8.79
CA ARG A 354 18.74 -16.01 -9.12
C ARG A 354 17.94 -16.74 -8.04
N ILE A 355 18.22 -16.41 -6.78
CA ILE A 355 17.60 -17.02 -5.60
C ILE A 355 16.82 -15.97 -4.80
N LEU A 356 15.60 -16.33 -4.42
CA LEU A 356 14.82 -15.69 -3.37
C LEU A 356 14.90 -16.54 -2.11
N ARG A 357 15.85 -16.22 -1.22
CA ARG A 357 16.06 -17.00 0.01
C ARG A 357 15.06 -16.57 1.07
N LEU A 358 14.33 -17.52 1.65
CA LEU A 358 13.39 -17.24 2.72
C LEU A 358 14.11 -16.75 3.98
N VAL A 359 13.81 -15.52 4.42
CA VAL A 359 14.34 -14.94 5.67
C VAL A 359 13.40 -15.22 6.85
N THR A 360 12.10 -15.04 6.70
CA THR A 360 11.12 -15.43 7.72
C THR A 360 9.69 -15.41 7.17
N ILE A 361 8.78 -16.06 7.89
CA ILE A 361 7.32 -16.02 7.70
C ILE A 361 6.70 -15.46 8.99
N SER A 362 5.75 -14.52 8.86
CA SER A 362 5.17 -13.76 9.98
C SER A 362 3.65 -13.71 9.97
#